data_AF-A0A9X3ALX9-F1
#
_entry.id   AF-A0A9X3ALX9-F1
#
_cell.length_a   1.000
_cell.length_b   1.000
_cell.length_c   1.000
_cell.angle_alpha   90.00
_cell.angle_beta   90.00
_cell.angle_gamma   90.00
#
_symmetry.space_group_name_H-M   'P 1'
#
loop_
_entity.id
_entity.type
_entity.pdbx_description
1 polymer ?
#
loop_
_entity_poly.entity_id
_entity_poly.type
_entity_poly.pdbx_seq_one_letter_code
_entity_poly.pdbx_strand_id
1 'polypeptide(L)'
;MAQIPDQTTPDQTLAGFRKSIDNIDAALIHMLAERFRITQAVGEYKAKAALPPADPAREAAQIQRLRALAEEAELDPEFSEKFIRFVIDEVIRHHERARG
;
A
#
# COMPACT_ATOMS: atom_id res chain seq x y z
N MET A 1 7.34 -44.89 -27.25
CA MET A 1 6.63 -43.60 -27.23
C MET A 1 6.64 -43.10 -25.80
N ALA A 2 7.36 -42.01 -25.51
CA ALA A 2 7.32 -41.38 -24.19
C ALA A 2 5.96 -40.70 -24.02
N GLN A 3 5.26 -41.01 -22.92
CA GLN A 3 4.00 -40.39 -22.56
C GLN A 3 4.26 -38.89 -22.33
N ILE A 4 3.71 -38.02 -23.18
CA ILE A 4 3.72 -36.58 -22.95
C ILE A 4 2.72 -36.34 -21.81
N PRO A 5 3.10 -35.69 -20.69
CA PRO A 5 2.15 -35.41 -19.62
C PRO A 5 1.04 -34.52 -20.16
N ASP A 6 -0.19 -34.96 -19.93
CA ASP A 6 -1.42 -34.25 -20.31
C ASP A 6 -1.47 -32.87 -19.62
N GLN A 7 -1.18 -31.82 -20.37
CA GLN A 7 -1.14 -30.42 -19.92
C GLN A 7 -2.55 -29.82 -19.69
N THR A 8 -3.61 -30.63 -19.78
CA THR A 8 -5.00 -30.14 -19.86
C THR A 8 -5.72 -30.09 -18.51
N THR A 9 -5.09 -30.55 -17.42
CA THR A 9 -5.67 -30.48 -16.06
C THR A 9 -5.10 -29.28 -15.31
N PRO A 10 -5.95 -28.33 -14.83
CA PRO A 10 -5.48 -27.20 -14.03
C PRO A 10 -4.75 -27.66 -12.77
N ASP A 11 -3.58 -27.08 -12.50
CA ASP A 11 -2.85 -27.29 -11.25
C ASP A 11 -3.66 -26.72 -10.07
N GLN A 12 -4.31 -27.62 -9.33
CA GLN A 12 -5.17 -27.28 -8.20
C GLN A 12 -4.40 -26.62 -7.05
N THR A 13 -3.11 -26.95 -6.88
CA THR A 13 -2.26 -26.36 -5.86
C THR A 13 -1.99 -24.90 -6.20
N LEU A 14 -1.59 -24.63 -7.44
CA LEU A 14 -1.38 -23.27 -7.93
C LEU A 14 -2.66 -22.43 -7.88
N ALA A 15 -3.81 -23.03 -8.21
CA ALA A 15 -5.11 -22.36 -8.09
C ALA A 15 -5.43 -21.97 -6.64
N GLY A 16 -5.11 -22.83 -5.67
CA GLY A 16 -5.26 -22.53 -4.23
C GLY A 16 -4.40 -21.37 -3.76
N PHE A 17 -3.13 -21.30 -4.20
CA PHE A 17 -2.26 -20.17 -3.88
C PHE A 17 -2.78 -18.85 -4.47
N ARG A 18 -3.20 -18.86 -5.74
CA ARG A 18 -3.77 -17.67 -6.38
C ARG A 18 -5.00 -17.16 -5.66
N LYS A 19 -5.92 -18.04 -5.27
CA LYS A 19 -7.08 -17.65 -4.47
C LYS A 19 -6.70 -16.98 -3.14
N SER A 20 -5.63 -17.45 -2.51
CA SER A 20 -5.13 -16.83 -1.26
C SER A 20 -4.56 -15.44 -1.52
N ILE A 21 -3.81 -15.27 -2.62
CA ILE A 21 -3.29 -13.97 -3.07
C ILE A 21 -4.45 -13.01 -3.37
N ASP A 22 -5.46 -13.43 -4.13
CA ASP A 22 -6.62 -12.61 -4.47
C ASP A 22 -7.34 -12.08 -3.21
N ASN A 23 -7.45 -12.90 -2.17
CA ASN A 23 -8.03 -12.49 -0.89
C ASN A 23 -7.18 -11.45 -0.16
N ILE A 24 -5.85 -11.62 -0.18
CA ILE A 24 -4.91 -10.65 0.42
C ILE A 24 -5.00 -9.33 -0.35
N ASP A 25 -5.01 -9.37 -1.67
CA ASP A 25 -5.11 -8.19 -2.52
C ASP A 25 -6.41 -7.41 -2.25
N ALA A 26 -7.54 -8.10 -2.11
CA ALA A 26 -8.80 -7.47 -1.71
C ALA A 26 -8.69 -6.76 -0.35
N ALA A 27 -8.07 -7.40 0.64
CA ALA A 27 -7.84 -6.80 1.95
C ALA A 27 -6.92 -5.56 1.86
N LEU A 28 -5.84 -5.63 1.07
CA LEU A 28 -4.94 -4.51 0.84
C LEU A 28 -5.67 -3.31 0.24
N ILE A 29 -6.53 -3.52 -0.76
CA ILE A 29 -7.32 -2.45 -1.38
C ILE A 29 -8.29 -1.82 -0.37
N HIS A 30 -8.98 -2.62 0.43
CA HIS A 30 -9.89 -2.08 1.45
C HIS A 30 -9.16 -1.29 2.53
N MET A 31 -8.00 -1.75 2.99
CA MET A 31 -7.18 -1.02 3.98
C MET A 31 -6.63 0.28 3.40
N LEU A 32 -6.20 0.28 2.14
CA LEU A 32 -5.79 1.50 1.45
C LEU A 32 -6.95 2.49 1.35
N ALA A 33 -8.14 2.05 0.93
CA ALA A 33 -9.31 2.92 0.83
C ALA A 33 -9.63 3.62 2.16
N GLU A 34 -9.58 2.87 3.27
CA GLU A 34 -9.78 3.44 4.61
C GLU A 34 -8.67 4.42 5.01
N ARG A 35 -7.41 4.08 4.73
CA ARG A 35 -6.28 4.98 4.96
C ARG A 35 -6.45 6.28 4.16
N PHE A 36 -6.87 6.20 2.90
CA PHE A 36 -7.08 7.36 2.06
C PHE A 36 -8.23 8.25 2.58
N ARG A 37 -9.34 7.65 3.01
CA ARG A 37 -10.45 8.37 3.65
C ARG A 37 -9.99 9.20 4.86
N ILE A 38 -9.15 8.62 5.71
CA ILE A 38 -8.57 9.32 6.87
C ILE A 38 -7.63 10.44 6.41
N THR A 39 -6.76 10.15 5.45
CA THR A 39 -5.81 11.17 4.96
C THR A 39 -6.52 12.33 4.27
N GLN A 40 -7.67 12.12 3.63
CA GLN A 40 -8.51 13.19 3.09
C GLN A 40 -9.04 14.09 4.21
N ALA A 41 -9.58 13.50 5.27
CA ALA A 41 -10.02 14.27 6.45
C ALA A 41 -8.87 15.06 7.09
N VAL A 42 -7.66 14.49 7.12
CA VAL A 42 -6.44 15.21 7.55
C VAL A 42 -6.15 16.40 6.63
N GLY A 43 -6.29 16.23 5.32
CA GLY A 43 -6.11 17.31 4.33
C GLY A 43 -7.10 18.45 4.52
N GLU A 44 -8.38 18.12 4.68
CA GLU A 44 -9.45 19.09 4.97
C GLU A 44 -9.20 19.85 6.28
N TYR A 45 -8.78 19.14 7.32
CA TYR A 45 -8.40 19.76 8.60
C TYR A 45 -7.21 20.69 8.44
N LYS A 46 -6.14 20.24 7.76
CA LYS A 46 -4.95 21.06 7.48
C LYS A 46 -5.30 22.32 6.70
N ALA A 47 -6.18 22.23 5.72
CA ALA A 47 -6.68 23.39 4.97
C ALA A 47 -7.41 24.38 5.88
N LYS A 48 -8.36 23.90 6.70
CA LYS A 48 -9.11 24.74 7.68
C LYS A 48 -8.20 25.40 8.71
N ALA A 49 -7.16 24.70 9.16
CA ALA A 49 -6.21 25.17 10.15
C ALA A 49 -5.01 25.94 9.56
N ALA A 50 -5.00 26.21 8.24
CA ALA A 50 -3.89 26.83 7.51
C ALA A 50 -2.52 26.13 7.70
N LEU A 51 -2.53 24.82 7.95
CA LEU A 51 -1.33 23.99 8.13
C LEU A 51 -0.83 23.45 6.79
N PRO A 52 0.50 23.36 6.56
CA PRO A 52 1.07 22.90 5.30
C PRO A 52 0.64 21.46 4.94
N PRO A 53 0.48 21.15 3.64
CA PRO A 53 0.02 19.84 3.19
C PRO A 53 1.10 18.78 3.41
N ALA A 54 2.36 19.11 3.11
CA ALA A 54 3.54 18.32 3.43
C ALA A 54 4.03 18.59 4.87
N ASP A 55 4.58 17.55 5.50
CA ASP A 55 5.26 17.61 6.79
C ASP A 55 6.47 16.67 6.73
N PRO A 56 7.65 17.18 6.33
CA PRO A 56 8.83 16.34 6.08
C PRO A 56 9.27 15.54 7.31
N ALA A 57 9.12 16.10 8.51
CA ALA A 57 9.47 15.42 9.76
C ALA A 57 8.52 14.25 10.02
N ARG A 58 7.21 14.46 9.82
CA ARG A 58 6.20 13.40 9.94
C ARG A 58 6.38 12.30 8.89
N GLU A 59 6.73 12.66 7.66
CA GLU A 59 6.98 11.73 6.56
C GLU A 59 8.22 10.87 6.82
N ALA A 60 9.33 11.48 7.24
CA ALA A 60 10.54 10.75 7.62
C ALA A 60 10.28 9.72 8.75
N ALA A 61 9.51 10.12 9.78
CA ALA A 61 9.14 9.22 10.86
C ALA A 61 8.23 8.06 10.40
N GLN A 62 7.35 8.29 9.41
CA GLN A 62 6.53 7.22 8.83
C GLN A 62 7.40 6.21 8.07
N ILE A 63 8.35 6.69 7.26
CA ILE A 63 9.27 5.84 6.51
C ILE A 63 10.09 4.97 7.47
N GLN A 64 10.71 5.57 8.48
CA GLN A 64 11.51 4.83 9.47
C GLN A 64 10.68 3.74 10.16
N ARG A 65 9.46 4.08 10.62
CA ARG A 65 8.59 3.11 11.28
C ARG A 65 8.19 1.94 10.37
N LEU A 66 7.87 2.21 9.10
CA LEU A 66 7.44 1.17 8.16
C LEU A 66 8.60 0.31 7.63
N ARG A 67 9.82 0.84 7.61
CA ARG A 67 11.02 0.03 7.40
C ARG A 67 11.20 -0.97 8.53
N ALA A 68 11.12 -0.52 9.79
CA ALA A 68 11.22 -1.42 10.95
C ALA A 68 10.13 -2.50 10.94
N LEU A 69 8.88 -2.13 10.64
CA LEU A 69 7.79 -3.11 10.52
C LEU A 69 8.00 -4.10 9.36
N ALA A 70 8.66 -3.68 8.27
CA ALA A 70 9.00 -4.60 7.18
C ALA A 70 10.07 -5.61 7.62
N GLU A 71 11.10 -5.16 8.34
CA GLU A 71 12.11 -6.05 8.91
C GLU A 71 11.47 -7.09 9.85
N GLU A 72 10.58 -6.66 10.75
CA GLU A 72 9.84 -7.55 11.65
C GLU A 72 8.94 -8.57 10.93
N ALA A 73 8.42 -8.20 9.75
CA ALA A 73 7.55 -9.02 8.94
C ALA A 73 8.29 -9.85 7.87
N GLU A 74 9.63 -9.87 7.89
CA GLU A 74 10.48 -10.54 6.90
C GLU A 74 10.23 -10.03 5.46
N LEU A 75 9.85 -8.76 5.32
CA LEU A 75 9.67 -8.05 4.06
C LEU A 75 10.87 -7.13 3.79
N ASP A 76 11.30 -7.02 2.53
CA ASP A 76 12.37 -6.10 2.12
C ASP A 76 12.04 -4.64 2.55
N PRO A 77 12.85 -4.01 3.42
CA PRO A 77 12.61 -2.65 3.87
C PRO A 77 12.69 -1.62 2.74
N GLU A 78 13.49 -1.89 1.70
CA GLU A 78 13.59 -1.03 0.52
C GLU A 78 12.30 -1.06 -0.30
N PHE A 79 11.65 -2.23 -0.40
CA PHE A 79 10.33 -2.35 -1.00
C PHE A 79 9.27 -1.59 -0.19
N SER A 80 9.26 -1.76 1.14
CA SER A 80 8.34 -1.04 2.04
C SER A 80 8.48 0.48 1.90
N GLU A 81 9.72 0.98 1.85
CA GLU A 81 9.98 2.40 1.65
C GLU A 81 9.46 2.91 0.29
N LYS A 82 9.74 2.21 -0.81
CA LYS A 82 9.23 2.59 -2.13
C LYS A 82 7.70 2.65 -2.15
N PHE A 83 7.05 1.66 -1.53
CA PHE A 83 5.60 1.60 -1.45
C PHE A 83 5.03 2.76 -0.63
N ILE A 84 5.56 3.04 0.56
CA ILE A 84 5.02 4.15 1.37
C ILE A 84 5.28 5.50 0.73
N ARG A 85 6.43 5.72 0.08
CA ARG A 85 6.71 6.97 -0.65
C ARG A 85 5.65 7.22 -1.72
N PHE A 86 5.33 6.20 -2.52
CA PHE A 86 4.26 6.28 -3.51
C PHE A 86 2.91 6.69 -2.87
N VAL A 87 2.56 6.09 -1.74
CA VAL A 87 1.31 6.41 -1.03
C VAL A 87 1.33 7.83 -0.44
N ILE A 88 2.45 8.28 0.12
CA ILE A 88 2.61 9.64 0.65
C ILE A 88 2.46 10.67 -0.47
N ASP A 89 3.11 10.45 -1.61
CA ASP A 89 3.04 11.35 -2.76
C ASP A 89 1.59 11.51 -3.24
N GLU A 90 0.81 10.42 -3.30
CA GLU A 90 -0.61 10.49 -3.66
C GLU A 90 -1.45 11.27 -2.63
N VAL A 91 -1.16 11.11 -1.33
CA VAL A 91 -1.84 11.88 -0.28
C VAL A 91 -1.54 13.37 -0.39
N ILE A 92 -0.27 13.75 -0.63
CA ILE A 92 0.13 15.16 -0.79
C ILE A 92 -0.58 15.77 -2.00
N ARG A 93 -0.60 15.06 -3.15
CA ARG A 93 -1.36 15.49 -4.34
C ARG A 93 -2.84 15.75 -4.02
N HIS A 94 -3.47 14.90 -3.22
CA HIS A 94 -4.86 15.13 -2.80
C HIS A 94 -5.03 16.35 -1.88
N HIS A 95 -4.09 16.58 -0.96
CA HIS A 95 -4.13 17.75 -0.08
C HIS A 95 -3.95 19.06 -0.85
N GLU A 96 -3.08 19.06 -1.86
CA GLU A 96 -2.89 20.21 -2.74
C GLU A 96 -4.16 20.54 -3.52
N ARG A 97 -4.86 19.52 -4.06
CA ARG A 97 -6.15 19.70 -4.74
C ARG A 97 -7.24 20.24 -3.82
N ALA A 98 -7.29 19.82 -2.56
CA ALA A 98 -8.31 20.26 -1.60
C ALA A 98 -8.13 21.71 -1.11
N ARG A 99 -7.00 22.35 -1.42
CA ARG A 99 -6.71 23.75 -1.06
C ARG A 99 -7.13 24.74 -2.15
N GLY A 100 -7.47 24.28 -3.35
CA GLY A 100 -8.05 25.06 -4.45
C GLY A 100 -9.51 24.71 -4.67
#